data_AF-A0A232FCZ5-F1
#
_entry.id   AF-A0A232FCZ5-F1
#
_cell.length_a   1.000
_cell.length_b   1.000
_cell.length_c   1.000
_cell.angle_alpha   90.00
_cell.angle_beta   90.00
_cell.angle_gamma   90.00
#
_symmetry.space_group_name_H-M   'P 1'
#
loop_
_entity.id
_entity.type
_entity.pdbx_description
1 polymer ?
#
loop_
_entity_poly.entity_id
_entity_poly.type
_entity_poly.pdbx_seq_one_letter_code
_entity_poly.pdbx_strand_id
1 'polypeptide(L)'
;MPNIGGPKQPRRSLLASIVNSVILYGAPIWADALTRNASFGAPCRRACRVAALRVARAYRTVSDVALSAIAGLPPIDLLASERAEKYREASRTEGEKQDSLGSRWAVNTYRQWQQRWDSASEGRWTHRIIPDISRWSSRKHGFTTFHLTQVLTGHGCFRSYLYRIKTPKSIF
;
A
#
# COMPACT_ATOMS: atom_id res chain seq x y z
N MET A 1 13.18 5.75 -10.63
CA MET A 1 13.45 6.66 -9.50
C MET A 1 14.42 6.02 -8.53
N PRO A 2 15.60 6.63 -8.28
CA PRO A 2 16.61 6.09 -7.38
C PRO A 2 16.13 6.10 -5.93
N ASN A 3 16.66 5.19 -5.11
CA ASN A 3 16.31 5.10 -3.69
C ASN A 3 17.04 6.15 -2.84
N ILE A 4 18.20 6.66 -3.26
CA ILE A 4 18.97 7.75 -2.62
C ILE A 4 19.08 8.91 -3.62
N GLY A 5 19.13 10.16 -3.16
CA GLY A 5 19.27 11.35 -4.02
C GLY A 5 18.06 11.70 -4.90
N GLY A 6 16.99 10.90 -4.87
CA GLY A 6 15.76 11.16 -5.63
C GLY A 6 14.71 12.00 -4.89
N PRO A 7 13.51 12.18 -5.50
CA PRO A 7 12.42 12.95 -4.91
C PRO A 7 11.99 12.46 -3.52
N LYS A 8 11.49 13.37 -2.68
CA LYS A 8 10.91 13.05 -1.35
C LYS A 8 9.63 12.22 -1.48
N GLN A 9 9.19 11.58 -0.39
CA GLN A 9 8.00 10.73 -0.35
C GLN A 9 6.73 11.40 -0.91
N PRO A 10 6.39 12.67 -0.60
CA PRO A 10 5.13 13.27 -1.07
C PRO A 10 4.99 13.28 -2.60
N ARG A 11 6.07 13.62 -3.32
CA ARG A 11 6.10 13.61 -4.79
C ARG A 11 5.90 12.20 -5.35
N ARG A 12 6.44 11.17 -4.67
CA ARG A 12 6.25 9.77 -5.06
C ARG A 12 4.84 9.29 -4.78
N SER A 13 4.27 9.68 -3.64
CA SER A 13 2.88 9.37 -3.28
C SER A 13 1.90 9.99 -4.26
N LEU A 14 2.16 11.21 -4.74
CA LEU A 14 1.37 11.84 -5.80
C LEU A 14 1.40 11.04 -7.11
N LEU A 15 2.57 10.54 -7.52
CA LEU A 15 2.65 9.67 -8.70
C LEU A 15 1.91 8.34 -8.47
N ALA A 16 2.00 7.77 -7.27
CA ALA A 16 1.27 6.56 -6.92
C ALA A 16 -0.25 6.78 -6.92
N SER A 17 -0.74 7.95 -6.47
CA SER A 17 -2.17 8.26 -6.52
C SER A 17 -2.66 8.40 -7.97
N ILE A 18 -1.86 8.97 -8.87
CA ILE A 18 -2.21 9.01 -10.32
C ILE A 18 -2.33 7.59 -10.87
N VAL A 19 -1.38 6.71 -10.58
CA VAL A 19 -1.43 5.30 -11.00
C VAL A 19 -2.69 4.61 -10.47
N ASN A 20 -3.02 4.80 -9.19
CA ASN A 20 -4.25 4.26 -8.62
C ASN A 20 -5.50 4.80 -9.32
N SER A 21 -5.57 6.10 -9.59
CA SER A 21 -6.71 6.70 -10.32
C SER A 21 -6.89 6.12 -11.72
N VAL A 22 -5.80 5.91 -12.46
CA VAL A 22 -5.84 5.32 -13.81
C VAL A 22 -6.32 3.87 -13.75
N ILE A 23 -5.78 3.06 -12.83
CA ILE A 23 -6.19 1.66 -12.66
C ILE A 23 -7.67 1.58 -12.26
N LEU A 24 -8.10 2.43 -11.33
CA LEU A 24 -9.43 2.40 -10.73
C LEU A 24 -10.51 3.09 -11.57
N TYR A 25 -10.15 3.71 -12.71
CA TYR A 25 -11.12 4.37 -13.58
C TYR A 25 -12.26 3.43 -13.99
N GLY A 26 -11.91 2.18 -14.36
CA GLY A 26 -12.88 1.14 -14.73
C GLY A 26 -13.34 0.24 -13.58
N ALA A 27 -13.02 0.55 -12.32
CA ALA A 27 -13.26 -0.34 -11.18
C ALA A 27 -14.71 -0.85 -11.06
N PRO A 28 -15.77 -0.06 -11.32
CA PRO A 28 -17.15 -0.57 -11.26
C PRO A 28 -17.44 -1.75 -12.19
N ILE A 29 -16.70 -1.88 -13.29
CA ILE A 29 -16.89 -2.94 -14.29
C ILE A 29 -16.16 -4.22 -13.87
N TRP A 30 -14.92 -4.09 -13.38
CA TRP A 30 -14.04 -5.23 -13.13
C TRP A 30 -13.91 -5.63 -11.66
N ALA A 31 -14.35 -4.83 -10.69
CA ALA A 31 -14.21 -5.15 -9.27
C ALA A 31 -14.85 -6.49 -8.89
N ASP A 32 -16.02 -6.82 -9.45
CA ASP A 32 -16.67 -8.12 -9.24
C ASP A 32 -15.92 -9.29 -9.90
N ALA A 33 -15.10 -9.02 -10.91
CA ALA A 33 -14.27 -10.07 -11.48
C ALA A 33 -13.16 -10.50 -10.50
N LEU A 34 -12.70 -9.59 -9.62
CA LEU A 34 -11.72 -9.94 -8.58
C LEU A 34 -12.28 -10.87 -7.51
N THR A 35 -13.55 -10.70 -7.13
CA THR A 35 -14.19 -11.58 -6.13
C THR A 35 -14.40 -12.98 -6.70
N ARG A 36 -14.69 -13.07 -7.99
CA ARG A 36 -14.82 -14.35 -8.71
C ARG A 36 -13.48 -15.04 -8.95
N ASN A 37 -12.44 -14.27 -9.27
CA ASN A 37 -11.12 -14.83 -9.52
C ASN A 37 -10.00 -13.81 -9.21
N ALA A 38 -9.23 -14.13 -8.17
CA ALA A 38 -8.14 -13.30 -7.67
C ALA A 38 -6.97 -13.10 -8.65
N SER A 39 -6.85 -13.94 -9.70
CA SER A 39 -5.79 -13.86 -10.70
C SER A 39 -5.94 -12.65 -11.63
N PHE A 40 -7.17 -12.21 -11.91
CA PHE A 40 -7.43 -11.02 -12.73
C PHE A 40 -6.80 -9.75 -12.15
N GLY A 41 -6.64 -9.70 -10.83
CA GLY A 41 -6.01 -8.55 -10.14
C GLY A 41 -4.49 -8.56 -10.16
N ALA A 42 -3.83 -9.61 -10.65
CA ALA A 42 -2.37 -9.74 -10.60
C ALA A 42 -1.63 -8.59 -11.33
N PRO A 43 -2.04 -8.16 -12.55
CA PRO A 43 -1.41 -7.02 -13.22
C PRO A 43 -1.53 -5.72 -12.42
N CYS A 44 -2.73 -5.46 -11.86
CA CYS A 44 -2.99 -4.27 -11.04
C CYS A 44 -2.13 -4.28 -9.77
N ARG A 45 -2.09 -5.41 -9.05
CA ARG A 45 -1.24 -5.58 -7.86
C ARG A 45 0.24 -5.36 -8.20
N ARG A 46 0.71 -5.83 -9.35
CA ARG A 46 2.10 -5.62 -9.79
C ARG A 46 2.41 -4.14 -10.04
N ALA A 47 1.51 -3.41 -10.70
CA ALA A 47 1.67 -1.97 -10.92
C ALA A 47 1.67 -1.19 -9.59
N CYS A 48 0.72 -1.47 -8.71
CA CYS A 48 0.66 -0.88 -7.37
C CYS A 48 1.89 -1.24 -6.51
N ARG A 49 2.41 -2.47 -6.60
CA ARG A 49 3.65 -2.89 -5.93
C ARG A 49 4.84 -2.06 -6.39
N VAL A 50 4.97 -1.80 -7.70
CA VAL A 50 6.04 -0.95 -8.22
C VAL A 50 5.91 0.48 -7.66
N ALA A 51 4.70 1.05 -7.64
CA ALA A 51 4.45 2.35 -7.05
C ALA A 51 4.80 2.37 -5.54
N ALA A 52 4.34 1.38 -4.77
CA ALA A 52 4.60 1.25 -3.35
C ALA A 52 6.10 1.10 -3.03
N LEU A 53 6.84 0.30 -3.82
CA LEU A 53 8.30 0.21 -3.73
C LEU A 53 8.98 1.57 -3.89
N ARG A 54 8.50 2.38 -4.84
CA ARG A 54 9.05 3.73 -5.06
C ARG A 54 8.69 4.67 -3.93
N VAL A 55 7.46 4.68 -3.44
CA VAL A 55 7.00 5.52 -2.31
C VAL A 55 7.77 5.16 -1.04
N ALA A 56 7.84 3.88 -0.70
CA ALA A 56 8.55 3.39 0.46
C ALA A 56 10.07 3.44 0.29
N ARG A 57 10.63 3.58 -0.93
CA ARG A 57 12.08 3.50 -1.18
C ARG A 57 12.66 2.17 -0.66
N ALA A 58 11.90 1.09 -0.78
CA ALA A 58 12.26 -0.21 -0.24
C ALA A 58 13.08 -1.05 -1.23
N TYR A 59 13.67 -2.14 -0.72
CA TYR A 59 14.20 -3.20 -1.57
C TYR A 59 13.08 -4.02 -2.22
N ARG A 60 13.37 -4.61 -3.38
CA ARG A 60 12.40 -5.44 -4.14
C ARG A 60 11.93 -6.71 -3.43
N THR A 61 12.65 -7.14 -2.39
CA THR A 61 12.36 -8.38 -1.63
C THR A 61 11.38 -8.18 -0.49
N VAL A 62 11.01 -6.93 -0.18
CA VAL A 62 10.03 -6.64 0.88
C VAL A 62 8.64 -7.15 0.46
N SER A 63 7.95 -7.82 1.37
CA SER A 63 6.59 -8.34 1.17
C SER A 63 5.60 -7.24 0.74
N ASP A 64 4.62 -7.59 -0.10
CA ASP A 64 3.58 -6.65 -0.55
C ASP A 64 2.82 -6.01 0.60
N VAL A 65 2.48 -6.79 1.62
CA VAL A 65 1.71 -6.32 2.78
C VAL A 65 2.49 -5.29 3.61
N ALA A 66 3.79 -5.52 3.83
CA ALA A 66 4.63 -4.52 4.50
C ALA A 66 4.83 -3.26 3.66
N LEU A 67 4.91 -3.39 2.33
CA LEU A 67 5.07 -2.24 1.44
C LEU A 67 3.84 -1.35 1.43
N SER A 68 2.64 -1.93 1.34
CA SER A 68 1.39 -1.17 1.39
C SER A 68 1.29 -0.39 2.70
N ALA A 69 1.57 -1.04 3.84
CA ALA A 69 1.60 -0.41 5.16
C ALA A 69 2.61 0.75 5.23
N ILE A 70 3.87 0.54 4.84
CA ILE A 70 4.91 1.57 4.89
C ILE A 70 4.59 2.74 3.96
N ALA A 71 4.11 2.44 2.74
CA ALA A 71 3.76 3.43 1.74
C ALA A 71 2.52 4.24 2.10
N GLY A 72 1.68 3.74 3.02
CA GLY A 72 0.37 4.34 3.32
C GLY A 72 -0.61 4.19 2.15
N LEU A 73 -0.49 3.12 1.38
CA LEU A 73 -1.32 2.86 0.21
C LEU A 73 -2.21 1.65 0.47
N PRO A 74 -3.54 1.82 0.54
CA PRO A 74 -4.44 0.69 0.70
C PRO A 74 -4.30 -0.30 -0.47
N PRO A 75 -4.49 -1.61 -0.23
CA PRO A 75 -4.55 -2.61 -1.28
C PRO A 75 -5.55 -2.25 -2.39
N ILE A 76 -5.15 -2.46 -3.65
CA ILE A 76 -5.90 -2.01 -4.83
C ILE A 76 -7.28 -2.66 -4.93
N ASP A 77 -7.42 -3.89 -4.46
CA ASP A 77 -8.67 -4.62 -4.45
C ASP A 77 -9.69 -4.02 -3.48
N LEU A 78 -9.24 -3.54 -2.31
CA LEU A 78 -10.12 -2.81 -1.39
C LEU A 78 -10.59 -1.48 -2.00
N LEU A 79 -9.67 -0.74 -2.64
CA LEU A 79 -10.01 0.50 -3.33
C LEU A 79 -10.96 0.28 -4.52
N ALA A 80 -10.82 -0.85 -5.21
CA ALA A 80 -11.69 -1.22 -6.32
C ALA A 80 -13.11 -1.53 -5.85
N SER A 81 -13.25 -2.33 -4.79
CA SER A 81 -14.53 -2.62 -4.15
C SER A 81 -15.21 -1.32 -3.69
N GLU A 82 -14.46 -0.45 -2.99
CA GLU A 82 -14.97 0.86 -2.55
C GLU A 82 -15.48 1.70 -3.74
N ARG A 83 -14.74 1.73 -4.86
CA ARG A 83 -15.12 2.55 -6.02
C ARG A 83 -16.34 1.97 -6.74
N ALA A 84 -16.45 0.66 -6.83
CA ALA A 84 -17.59 -0.03 -7.42
C ALA A 84 -18.87 0.17 -6.60
N GLU A 85 -18.77 0.07 -5.27
CA GLU A 85 -19.90 0.31 -4.36
C GLU A 85 -20.38 1.75 -4.44
N LYS A 86 -19.46 2.73 -4.42
CA LYS A 86 -19.80 4.16 -4.64
C LYS A 86 -20.54 4.40 -5.94
N TYR A 87 -20.12 3.74 -7.03
CA TYR A 87 -20.77 3.90 -8.33
C TYR A 87 -22.20 3.32 -8.31
N ARG A 88 -22.39 2.13 -7.73
CA ARG A 88 -23.71 1.50 -7.60
C ARG A 88 -24.66 2.31 -6.73
N GLU A 89 -24.18 2.89 -5.64
CA GLU A 89 -25.01 3.75 -4.78
C GLU A 89 -25.36 5.05 -5.47
N ALA A 90 -24.42 5.68 -6.18
CA ALA A 90 -24.71 6.88 -6.97
C ALA A 90 -25.77 6.61 -8.07
N SER A 91 -25.79 5.41 -8.65
CA SER A 91 -26.85 5.00 -9.59
C SER A 91 -28.21 4.75 -8.93
N ARG A 92 -28.27 4.55 -7.60
CA ARG A 92 -29.51 4.28 -6.86
C ARG A 92 -30.10 5.52 -6.22
N THR A 93 -29.23 6.45 -5.80
CA THR A 93 -29.61 7.64 -5.06
C THR A 93 -29.19 8.87 -5.87
N GLU A 94 -30.05 9.32 -6.78
CA GLU A 94 -29.86 10.62 -7.43
C GLU A 94 -29.95 11.73 -6.36
N GLY A 95 -28.80 12.19 -5.83
CA GLY A 95 -28.73 13.48 -5.12
C GLY A 95 -28.37 13.50 -3.63
N GLU A 96 -27.90 12.42 -3.00
CA GLU A 96 -27.41 12.52 -1.60
C GLU A 96 -26.01 13.14 -1.48
N LYS A 97 -25.84 14.00 -0.46
CA LYS A 97 -24.61 14.77 -0.19
C LYS A 97 -23.40 13.84 -0.02
N GLN A 98 -22.48 13.92 -0.97
CA GLN A 98 -21.28 13.08 -1.10
C GLN A 98 -20.32 13.11 0.11
N ASP A 99 -20.34 14.17 0.92
CA ASP A 99 -19.34 14.43 1.96
C ASP A 99 -19.41 13.50 3.18
N SER A 100 -20.62 13.12 3.64
CA SER A 100 -20.76 12.21 4.79
C SER A 100 -20.46 10.76 4.43
N LEU A 101 -20.82 10.34 3.21
CA LEU A 101 -20.51 9.02 2.68
C LEU A 101 -19.00 8.81 2.48
N GLY A 102 -18.27 9.83 2.02
CA GLY A 102 -16.82 9.75 1.81
C GLY A 102 -16.05 9.27 3.05
N SER A 103 -16.47 9.73 4.24
CA SER A 103 -15.92 9.29 5.52
C SER A 103 -16.22 7.82 5.83
N ARG A 104 -17.46 7.37 5.62
CA ARG A 104 -17.88 5.98 5.87
C ARG A 104 -17.08 4.98 5.04
N TRP A 105 -16.90 5.27 3.76
CA TRP A 105 -16.15 4.41 2.83
C TRP A 105 -14.69 4.29 3.23
N ALA A 106 -14.04 5.42 3.51
CA ALA A 106 -12.67 5.43 3.98
C ALA A 106 -12.51 4.61 5.27
N VAL A 107 -13.42 4.77 6.24
CA VAL A 107 -13.41 3.99 7.49
C VAL A 107 -13.53 2.49 7.22
N ASN A 108 -14.41 2.06 6.31
CA ASN A 108 -14.55 0.65 5.96
C ASN A 108 -13.29 0.09 5.28
N THR A 109 -12.73 0.82 4.31
CA THR A 109 -11.50 0.45 3.61
C THR A 109 -10.33 0.29 4.59
N TYR A 110 -10.15 1.24 5.52
CA TYR A 110 -9.10 1.16 6.53
C TYR A 110 -9.34 0.02 7.54
N ARG A 111 -10.59 -0.25 7.92
CA ARG A 111 -10.93 -1.40 8.79
C ARG A 111 -10.55 -2.73 8.15
N GLN A 112 -10.95 -2.95 6.90
CA GLN A 112 -10.61 -4.18 6.17
C GLN A 112 -9.10 -4.29 5.95
N TRP A 113 -8.43 -3.18 5.65
CA TRP A 113 -6.99 -3.16 5.52
C TRP A 113 -6.28 -3.51 6.83
N GLN A 114 -6.74 -2.96 7.96
CA GLN A 114 -6.20 -3.28 9.28
C GLN A 114 -6.38 -4.77 9.62
N GLN A 115 -7.56 -5.35 9.38
CA GLN A 115 -7.80 -6.78 9.59
C GLN A 115 -6.81 -7.65 8.78
N ARG A 116 -6.61 -7.33 7.50
CA ARG A 116 -5.64 -8.03 6.65
C ARG A 116 -4.21 -7.87 7.16
N TRP A 117 -3.89 -6.73 7.76
CA TRP A 117 -2.58 -6.47 8.31
C TRP A 117 -2.30 -7.27 9.56
N ASP A 118 -3.30 -7.36 10.45
CA ASP A 118 -3.20 -8.13 11.68
C ASP A 118 -3.08 -9.64 11.42
N SER A 119 -3.81 -10.13 10.42
CA SER A 119 -3.81 -11.54 10.02
C SER A 119 -2.63 -11.96 9.13
N ALA A 120 -1.86 -11.02 8.58
CA ALA A 120 -0.78 -11.36 7.66
C ALA A 120 0.36 -12.11 8.37
N SER A 121 0.84 -13.18 7.75
CA SER A 121 2.04 -13.92 8.19
C SER A 121 3.33 -13.23 7.75
N GLU A 122 3.29 -12.46 6.67
CA GLU A 122 4.41 -11.67 6.16
C GLU A 122 4.50 -10.30 6.85
N GLY A 123 5.69 -9.69 6.84
CA GLY A 123 5.83 -8.31 7.34
C GLY A 123 5.69 -8.15 8.86
N ARG A 124 5.71 -9.23 9.65
CA ARG A 124 5.51 -9.19 11.12
C ARG A 124 6.42 -8.22 11.87
N TRP A 125 7.66 -8.06 11.41
CA TRP A 125 8.57 -7.05 11.96
C TRP A 125 8.03 -5.63 11.74
N THR A 126 7.60 -5.32 10.52
CA THR A 126 6.98 -4.04 10.20
C THR A 126 5.68 -3.85 10.98
N HIS A 127 4.86 -4.88 11.14
CA HIS A 127 3.62 -4.83 11.94
C HIS A 127 3.89 -4.47 13.40
N ARG A 128 4.95 -5.04 14.00
CA ARG A 128 5.37 -4.68 15.36
C ARG A 128 5.70 -3.19 15.52
N ILE A 129 6.25 -2.55 14.49
CA ILE A 129 6.58 -1.12 14.51
C ILE A 129 5.39 -0.25 14.10
N ILE A 130 4.58 -0.74 13.16
CA ILE A 130 3.43 -0.04 12.57
C ILE A 130 2.19 -0.91 12.79
N PRO A 131 1.65 -0.97 14.02
CA PRO A 131 0.48 -1.81 14.30
C PRO A 131 -0.81 -1.19 13.74
N ASP A 132 -0.94 0.14 13.80
CA ASP A 132 -2.13 0.87 13.34
C ASP A 132 -1.84 1.59 12.02
N ILE A 133 -2.47 1.11 10.95
CA ILE A 133 -2.29 1.65 9.61
C ILE A 133 -2.97 3.01 9.43
N SER A 134 -4.13 3.22 10.06
CA SER A 134 -4.88 4.48 9.97
C SER A 134 -4.06 5.61 10.56
N ARG A 135 -3.47 5.37 11.74
CA ARG A 135 -2.58 6.31 12.41
C ARG A 135 -1.28 6.53 11.64
N TRP A 136 -0.72 5.47 11.06
CA TRP A 136 0.49 5.59 10.24
C TRP A 136 0.27 6.40 8.96
N SER A 137 -0.84 6.17 8.28
CA SER A 137 -1.16 6.81 6.99
C SER A 137 -1.56 8.28 7.16
N SER A 138 -2.15 8.64 8.30
CA SER A 138 -2.60 10.01 8.62
C SER A 138 -1.55 10.88 9.33
N ARG A 139 -0.33 10.36 9.58
CA ARG A 139 0.70 11.11 10.30
C ARG A 139 1.12 12.38 9.55
N LYS A 140 1.16 13.51 10.27
CA LYS A 140 1.56 14.82 9.73
C LYS A 140 3.08 15.04 9.69
N HIS A 141 3.85 14.16 10.33
CA HIS A 141 5.29 14.33 10.49
C HIS A 141 6.09 13.17 9.87
N GLY A 142 7.31 13.50 9.47
CA GLY A 142 8.29 12.55 8.94
C GLY A 142 7.96 12.07 7.53
N PHE A 143 8.99 11.68 6.79
CA PHE A 143 8.83 10.97 5.53
C PHE A 143 9.61 9.67 5.58
N THR A 144 9.10 8.67 4.87
CA THR A 144 9.80 7.42 4.69
C THR A 144 11.05 7.68 3.83
N THR A 145 12.22 7.68 4.48
CA THR A 145 13.53 7.76 3.82
C THR A 145 14.04 6.35 3.54
N PHE A 146 15.03 6.22 2.65
CA PHE A 146 15.63 4.92 2.33
C PHE A 146 16.10 4.17 3.59
N HIS A 147 16.85 4.84 4.46
CA HIS A 147 17.37 4.23 5.69
C HIS A 147 16.27 3.93 6.71
N LEU A 148 15.28 4.83 6.85
CA LEU A 148 14.13 4.55 7.71
C LEU A 148 13.38 3.29 7.23
N THR A 149 13.18 3.13 5.93
CA THR A 149 12.56 1.93 5.36
C THR A 149 13.36 0.67 5.67
N GLN A 150 14.69 0.73 5.64
CA GLN A 150 15.51 -0.43 6.02
C GLN A 150 15.23 -0.85 7.47
N VAL A 151 15.11 0.11 8.39
CA VAL A 151 14.75 -0.15 9.79
C VAL A 151 13.33 -0.71 9.90
N LEU A 152 12.34 -0.07 9.25
CA LEU A 152 10.93 -0.47 9.30
C LEU A 152 10.67 -1.86 8.71
N THR A 153 11.46 -2.26 7.73
CA THR A 153 11.33 -3.57 7.08
C THR A 153 12.22 -4.63 7.71
N GLY A 154 13.22 -4.23 8.49
CA GLY A 154 14.31 -5.13 8.90
C GLY A 154 15.08 -5.69 7.70
N HIS A 155 15.00 -5.00 6.55
CA HIS A 155 15.68 -5.34 5.30
C HIS A 155 16.68 -4.23 4.97
N GLY A 156 17.94 -4.42 5.31
CA GLY A 156 18.99 -3.43 5.12
C GLY A 156 20.36 -4.08 5.02
N CYS A 157 21.40 -3.27 4.84
CA CYS A 157 22.80 -3.73 4.94
C CYS A 157 23.20 -4.01 6.40
N PHE A 158 22.29 -4.57 7.20
CA PHE A 158 22.56 -4.96 8.58
C PHE A 158 23.15 -6.37 8.57
N ARG A 159 24.14 -6.60 9.43
CA ARG A 159 24.81 -7.90 9.54
C ARG A 159 23.83 -9.05 9.82
N SER A 160 22.80 -8.79 10.62
CA SER A 160 21.72 -9.75 10.93
C SER A 160 20.88 -10.10 9.71
N TYR A 161 20.52 -9.12 8.87
CA TYR A 161 19.78 -9.35 7.64
C TYR A 161 20.63 -10.11 6.61
N LEU A 162 21.87 -9.67 6.38
CA LEU A 162 22.81 -10.30 5.46
C LEU A 162 23.11 -11.76 5.84
N TYR A 163 23.26 -12.03 7.15
CA TYR A 163 23.39 -13.39 7.68
C TYR A 163 22.14 -14.23 7.40
N ARG A 164 20.94 -13.68 7.64
CA ARG A 164 19.66 -14.35 7.39
C ARG A 164 19.46 -14.75 5.93
N ILE A 165 19.91 -13.92 4.98
CA ILE A 165 19.79 -14.21 3.54
C ILE A 165 20.98 -14.97 2.94
N LYS A 166 21.90 -15.48 3.78
CA LYS A 166 23.07 -16.29 3.39
C LYS A 166 23.95 -15.67 2.30
N THR A 167 24.03 -14.34 2.24
CA THR A 167 24.99 -13.68 1.35
C THR A 167 26.38 -13.76 1.97
N PRO A 168 27.44 -14.11 1.19
CA PRO A 168 28.80 -14.19 1.71
C PRO A 168 29.21 -12.84 2.29
N LYS A 169 29.93 -12.88 3.43
CA LYS A 169 30.48 -11.68 4.09
C LYS A 169 31.30 -10.91 3.06
N SER A 170 30.81 -9.79 2.53
CA SER A 170 31.68 -8.88 1.81
C SER A 170 32.63 -8.29 2.85
N ILE A 171 33.90 -8.62 2.69
CA ILE A 171 35.02 -8.10 3.45
C ILE A 171 34.95 -6.56 3.35
N PHE A 172 34.72 -5.91 4.47
CA PHE A 172 35.16 -4.55 4.73
C PHE A 172 36.38 -4.66 5.62
#